data_AF-A0A957HB72-F1
#
_entry.id   AF-A0A957HB72-F1
#
_cell.length_a   1.000
_cell.length_b   1.000
_cell.length_c   1.000
_cell.angle_alpha   90.00
_cell.angle_beta   90.00
_cell.angle_gamma   90.00
#
_symmetry.space_group_name_H-M   'P 1'
#
loop_
_entity.id
_entity.type
_entity.pdbx_description
1 polymer ?
#
loop_
_entity_poly.entity_id
_entity_poly.type
_entity_poly.pdbx_seq_one_letter_code
_entity_poly.pdbx_strand_id
1 'polypeptide(L)'
;MRKIFNQHPDLFFMLTLMVLFVLGGAFSLLVWSVTRDEWATNFEVFAVDPDRFMSIGTGKDGISPIDEPRFETVQEASAWLMSSSPVIVVHIVQPARAYPLNVLARHEIINDTAGDLVLAVTYCPMCNSPIVYRREVDGQVLRLGVTGNLLGSNFLMWDDQTESWWQQFTG
;
A
#
# COMPACT_ATOMS: atom_id res chain seq x y z
N MET A 1 -36.29 -27.71 30.37
CA MET A 1 -35.52 -27.35 29.16
C MET A 1 -34.93 -28.55 28.40
N ARG A 2 -34.48 -29.63 29.05
CA ARG A 2 -33.86 -30.80 28.38
C ARG A 2 -34.77 -31.62 27.43
N LYS A 3 -36.10 -31.55 27.57
CA LYS A 3 -37.06 -32.36 26.76
C LYS A 3 -37.34 -31.81 25.35
N ILE A 4 -37.18 -30.50 25.13
CA ILE A 4 -37.50 -29.85 23.84
C ILE A 4 -36.39 -30.11 22.82
N PHE A 5 -35.14 -30.21 23.28
CA PHE A 5 -33.95 -30.33 22.43
C PHE A 5 -33.86 -31.67 21.67
N ASN A 6 -34.42 -32.74 22.23
CA ASN A 6 -34.35 -34.08 21.64
C ASN A 6 -35.47 -34.37 20.61
N GLN A 7 -36.47 -33.51 20.49
CA GLN A 7 -37.62 -33.78 19.60
C GLN A 7 -37.41 -33.29 18.16
N HIS A 8 -36.49 -32.34 17.93
CA HIS A 8 -36.22 -31.77 16.61
C HIS A 8 -34.72 -31.45 16.42
N PRO A 9 -33.83 -32.46 16.34
CA PRO A 9 -32.39 -32.25 16.18
C PRO A 9 -32.05 -31.52 14.87
N ASP A 10 -32.84 -31.74 13.81
CA ASP A 10 -32.66 -31.12 12.50
C ASP A 10 -32.91 -29.61 12.53
N LEU A 11 -33.94 -29.17 13.27
CA LEU A 11 -34.25 -27.75 13.45
C LEU A 11 -33.15 -27.03 14.24
N PHE A 12 -32.59 -27.70 15.25
CA PHE A 12 -31.48 -27.16 16.04
C PHE A 12 -30.19 -27.07 15.22
N PHE A 13 -29.90 -28.07 14.39
CA PHE A 13 -28.79 -28.06 13.45
C PHE A 13 -28.94 -26.94 12.40
N MET A 14 -30.14 -26.77 11.85
CA MET A 14 -30.44 -25.72 10.88
C MET A 14 -30.30 -24.31 11.49
N LEU A 15 -30.81 -24.09 12.70
CA LEU A 15 -30.67 -22.82 13.43
C LEU A 15 -29.20 -22.52 13.75
N THR A 16 -28.42 -23.53 14.14
CA THR A 16 -26.99 -23.37 14.42
C THR A 16 -26.22 -23.00 13.15
N LEU A 17 -26.51 -23.64 12.02
CA LEU A 17 -25.95 -23.28 10.71
C LEU A 17 -26.34 -21.87 10.28
N MET A 18 -27.60 -21.47 10.47
CA MET A 18 -28.08 -20.11 10.14
C MET A 18 -27.35 -19.06 10.97
N VAL A 19 -27.17 -19.29 12.28
CA VAL A 19 -26.43 -18.38 13.16
C VAL A 19 -24.97 -18.30 12.76
N LEU A 20 -24.32 -19.43 12.43
CA LEU A 20 -22.93 -19.42 11.92
C LEU A 20 -22.80 -18.69 10.58
N PHE A 21 -23.78 -18.79 9.70
CA PHE A 21 -23.78 -18.08 8.41
C PHE A 21 -23.98 -16.57 8.59
N VAL A 22 -24.87 -16.16 9.49
CA VAL A 22 -25.09 -14.74 9.82
C VAL A 22 -23.87 -14.15 10.53
N LEU A 23 -23.26 -14.87 11.47
CA LEU A 23 -22.05 -14.43 12.16
C LEU A 23 -20.82 -14.44 11.24
N GLY A 24 -20.68 -15.44 10.36
CA GLY A 24 -19.61 -15.49 9.35
C GLY A 24 -19.76 -14.42 8.26
N GLY A 25 -20.99 -14.10 7.88
CA GLY A 25 -21.31 -12.99 6.97
C GLY A 25 -20.97 -11.63 7.60
N ALA A 26 -21.29 -11.43 8.88
CA ALA A 26 -20.93 -10.21 9.60
C ALA A 26 -19.40 -10.04 9.77
N PHE A 27 -18.67 -11.14 9.98
CA PHE A 27 -17.20 -11.11 10.05
C PHE A 27 -16.55 -10.72 8.71
N SER A 28 -17.16 -11.15 7.59
CA SER A 28 -16.67 -10.82 6.25
C SER A 28 -16.86 -9.34 5.89
N LEU A 29 -17.82 -8.63 6.50
CA LEU A 29 -18.03 -7.20 6.26
C LEU A 29 -17.00 -6.32 6.98
N LEU A 30 -16.34 -6.83 8.02
CA LEU A 30 -15.40 -6.05 8.83
C LEU A 30 -14.02 -5.87 8.18
N VAL A 31 -13.67 -6.72 7.20
CA VAL A 31 -12.33 -6.76 6.60
C VAL A 31 -12.20 -5.85 5.37
N TRP A 32 -13.30 -5.26 4.89
CA TRP A 32 -13.32 -4.48 3.65
C TRP A 32 -13.44 -2.97 3.85
N SER A 33 -13.68 -2.48 5.08
CA SER A 33 -13.81 -1.05 5.30
C SER A 33 -12.43 -0.39 5.42
N VAL A 34 -12.20 0.62 4.59
CA VAL A 34 -11.10 1.57 4.79
C VAL A 34 -11.27 2.24 6.15
N THR A 35 -10.35 1.98 7.09
CA THR A 35 -10.37 2.60 8.41
C THR A 35 -9.93 4.05 8.27
N ARG A 36 -10.87 5.00 8.18
CA ARG A 36 -10.54 6.43 8.06
C ARG A 36 -10.12 7.05 9.39
N ASP A 37 -10.63 6.51 10.50
CA ASP A 37 -10.45 7.09 11.84
C ASP A 37 -9.01 6.99 12.37
N GLU A 38 -8.14 6.20 11.73
CA GLU A 38 -6.72 6.10 12.09
C GLU A 38 -5.85 7.19 11.42
N TRP A 39 -6.44 8.03 10.57
CA TRP A 39 -5.75 9.03 9.76
C TRP A 39 -6.17 10.45 10.14
N ALA A 40 -5.20 11.38 10.11
CA ALA A 40 -5.45 12.82 10.25
C ALA A 40 -5.96 13.48 8.96
N THR A 41 -6.13 12.70 7.89
CA THR A 41 -6.57 13.14 6.56
C THR A 41 -7.94 13.82 6.60
N ASN A 42 -8.07 14.96 5.91
CA ASN A 42 -9.38 15.55 5.66
C ASN A 42 -10.08 14.87 4.47
N PHE A 43 -10.94 13.87 4.75
CA PHE A 43 -11.71 13.15 3.73
C PHE A 43 -12.92 13.93 3.16
N GLU A 44 -13.15 15.17 3.57
CA GLU A 44 -14.13 16.05 2.92
C GLU A 44 -13.54 16.74 1.67
N VAL A 45 -12.22 16.77 1.53
CA VAL A 45 -11.51 17.30 0.37
C VAL A 45 -10.98 16.14 -0.46
N PHE A 46 -11.59 15.88 -1.61
CA PHE A 46 -11.19 14.76 -2.45
C PHE A 46 -11.36 15.05 -3.94
N ALA A 47 -10.42 14.54 -4.74
CA ALA A 47 -10.57 14.47 -6.19
C ALA A 47 -11.30 13.19 -6.63
N VAL A 48 -11.24 12.13 -5.82
CA VAL A 48 -11.89 10.84 -6.03
C VAL A 48 -12.65 10.48 -4.76
N ASP A 49 -13.90 10.06 -4.90
CA ASP A 49 -14.74 9.63 -3.79
C ASP A 49 -14.05 8.55 -2.94
N PRO A 50 -13.81 8.80 -1.64
CA PRO A 50 -13.16 7.84 -0.74
C PRO A 50 -13.87 6.49 -0.61
N ASP A 51 -15.17 6.41 -0.92
CA ASP A 51 -15.92 5.14 -0.92
C ASP A 51 -15.46 4.18 -2.04
N ARG A 52 -14.68 4.68 -3.01
CA ARG A 52 -14.10 3.86 -4.09
C ARG A 52 -12.80 3.17 -3.70
N PHE A 53 -12.23 3.51 -2.55
CA PHE A 53 -10.99 2.92 -2.07
C PHE A 53 -11.23 1.54 -1.47
N MET A 54 -10.27 0.65 -1.65
CA MET A 54 -10.33 -0.72 -1.14
C MET A 54 -9.12 -0.99 -0.25
N SER A 55 -9.36 -1.40 0.99
CA SER A 55 -8.28 -1.82 1.89
C SER A 55 -7.82 -3.24 1.56
N ILE A 56 -6.50 -3.45 1.59
CA ILE A 56 -5.88 -4.79 1.55
C ILE A 56 -5.46 -5.28 2.94
N GLY A 57 -5.78 -4.53 3.99
CA GLY A 57 -5.57 -4.95 5.38
C GLY A 57 -4.13 -4.91 5.88
N THR A 58 -3.20 -4.32 5.12
CA THR A 58 -1.81 -4.09 5.59
C THR A 58 -1.71 -2.88 6.52
N GLY A 59 -2.61 -1.90 6.37
CA GLY A 59 -2.61 -0.65 7.13
C GLY A 59 -1.45 0.28 6.76
N LYS A 60 -1.34 1.38 7.51
CA LYS A 60 -0.32 2.43 7.34
C LYS A 60 1.10 1.85 7.42
N ASP A 61 1.83 1.94 6.32
CA ASP A 61 3.19 1.41 6.12
C ASP A 61 3.36 -0.09 6.43
N GLY A 62 2.27 -0.86 6.38
CA GLY A 62 2.34 -2.33 6.51
C GLY A 62 3.19 -2.98 5.41
N ILE A 63 3.29 -2.31 4.27
CA ILE A 63 4.39 -2.49 3.31
C ILE A 63 5.34 -1.33 3.54
N SER A 64 6.46 -1.61 4.19
CA SER A 64 7.32 -0.54 4.71
C SER A 64 8.16 0.10 3.59
N PRO A 65 8.03 1.42 3.38
CA PRO A 65 8.87 2.14 2.42
C PRO A 65 10.33 2.14 2.86
N ILE A 66 11.25 2.37 1.93
CA ILE A 66 12.67 2.62 2.26
C ILE A 66 12.88 4.13 2.34
N ASP A 67 13.11 4.64 3.55
CA ASP A 67 13.31 6.08 3.79
C ASP A 67 14.78 6.52 3.74
N GLU A 68 15.70 5.57 3.91
CA GLU A 68 17.15 5.80 3.87
C GLU A 68 17.83 4.76 2.96
N PRO A 69 17.69 4.89 1.63
CA PRO A 69 18.27 3.93 0.71
C PRO A 69 19.80 3.94 0.77
N ARG A 70 20.39 2.74 0.81
CA ARG A 70 21.83 2.53 0.69
C ARG A 70 22.14 2.00 -0.69
N PHE A 71 23.12 2.62 -1.33
CA PHE A 71 23.57 2.24 -2.66
C PHE A 71 24.88 1.48 -2.58
N GLU A 72 25.03 0.54 -3.49
CA GLU A 72 26.24 -0.23 -3.72
C GLU A 72 26.67 -0.07 -5.19
N THR A 73 27.88 -0.51 -5.50
CA THR A 73 28.38 -0.49 -6.88
C THR A 73 27.72 -1.57 -7.72
N VAL A 74 27.73 -1.39 -9.05
CA VAL A 74 27.28 -2.43 -9.99
C VAL A 74 28.03 -3.75 -9.80
N GLN A 75 29.32 -3.67 -9.44
CA GLN A 75 30.14 -4.86 -9.20
C GLN A 75 29.67 -5.64 -7.97
N GLU A 76 29.35 -4.96 -6.87
CA GLU A 76 28.79 -5.58 -5.65
C GLU A 76 27.40 -6.15 -5.92
N ALA A 77 26.54 -5.38 -6.62
CA ALA A 77 25.19 -5.81 -6.97
C ALA A 77 25.16 -7.07 -7.84
N SER A 78 26.17 -7.28 -8.69
CA SER A 78 26.26 -8.47 -9.55
C SER A 78 26.30 -9.80 -8.79
N ALA A 79 26.57 -9.77 -7.48
CA ALA A 79 26.51 -10.95 -6.62
C ALA A 79 25.07 -11.45 -6.35
N TRP A 80 24.05 -10.60 -6.47
CA TRP A 80 22.65 -10.95 -6.17
C TRP A 80 21.63 -10.48 -7.21
N LEU A 81 21.97 -9.46 -8.01
CA LEU A 81 21.15 -8.93 -9.08
C LEU A 81 21.61 -9.51 -10.42
N MET A 82 20.71 -10.23 -11.11
CA MET A 82 21.03 -10.80 -12.42
C MET A 82 21.15 -9.70 -13.47
N SER A 83 21.97 -9.92 -14.50
CA SER A 83 22.15 -8.96 -15.59
C SER A 83 20.86 -8.65 -16.37
N SER A 84 19.88 -9.57 -16.34
CA SER A 84 18.56 -9.40 -16.95
C SER A 84 17.49 -8.86 -15.99
N SER A 85 17.84 -8.58 -14.72
CA SER A 85 16.88 -8.06 -13.75
C SER A 85 16.43 -6.64 -14.13
N PRO A 86 15.12 -6.35 -14.14
CA PRO A 86 14.62 -5.02 -14.44
C PRO A 86 14.89 -4.05 -13.30
N VAL A 87 15.25 -2.82 -13.68
CA VAL A 87 15.52 -1.71 -12.75
C VAL A 87 14.84 -0.44 -13.26
N ILE A 88 14.42 0.42 -12.34
CA ILE A 88 14.07 1.81 -12.67
C ILE A 88 15.37 2.60 -12.70
N VAL A 89 15.63 3.34 -13.77
CA VAL A 89 16.83 4.19 -13.90
C VAL A 89 16.43 5.65 -13.75
N VAL A 90 17.05 6.34 -12.79
CA VAL A 90 16.95 7.78 -12.64
C VAL A 90 18.27 8.40 -13.08
N HIS A 91 18.27 9.00 -14.28
CA HIS A 91 19.47 9.58 -14.90
C HIS A 91 19.56 11.11 -14.76
N ILE A 92 18.57 11.76 -14.15
CA ILE A 92 18.57 13.22 -13.89
C ILE A 92 19.46 13.60 -12.69
N VAL A 93 19.94 12.60 -11.95
CA VAL A 93 20.87 12.74 -10.82
C VAL A 93 22.27 12.26 -11.23
N GLN A 94 23.30 12.75 -10.55
CA GLN A 94 24.69 12.33 -10.77
C GLN A 94 25.31 11.84 -9.45
N PRO A 95 25.87 10.61 -9.41
CA PRO A 95 25.78 9.58 -10.46
C PRO A 95 24.34 9.12 -10.69
N ALA A 96 24.05 8.59 -11.88
CA ALA A 96 22.76 7.98 -12.17
C ALA A 96 22.49 6.81 -11.22
N ARG A 97 21.23 6.65 -10.80
CA ARG A 97 20.82 5.62 -9.84
C ARG A 97 19.93 4.58 -10.51
N ALA A 98 20.11 3.32 -10.12
CA ALA A 98 19.28 2.20 -10.53
C ALA A 98 18.58 1.62 -9.29
N TYR A 99 17.27 1.44 -9.39
CA TYR A 99 16.42 0.92 -8.32
C TYR A 99 15.82 -0.41 -8.79
N PRO A 100 16.31 -1.55 -8.27
CA PRO A 100 15.84 -2.86 -8.72
C PRO A 100 14.36 -3.10 -8.42
N LEU A 101 13.60 -3.60 -9.41
CA LEU A 101 12.17 -3.87 -9.22
C LEU A 101 11.92 -4.95 -8.17
N ASN A 102 12.85 -5.87 -7.91
CA ASN A 102 12.68 -6.87 -6.85
C ASN A 102 12.77 -6.26 -5.44
N VAL A 103 13.48 -5.15 -5.26
CA VAL A 103 13.49 -4.36 -4.01
C VAL A 103 12.18 -3.59 -3.90
N LEU A 104 11.82 -2.85 -4.95
CA LEU A 104 10.59 -2.08 -4.99
C LEU A 104 9.32 -2.95 -4.95
N ALA A 105 9.35 -4.18 -5.42
CA ALA A 105 8.22 -5.10 -5.29
C ALA A 105 7.93 -5.50 -3.83
N ARG A 106 8.90 -5.32 -2.92
CA ARG A 106 8.75 -5.57 -1.47
C ARG A 106 8.44 -4.32 -0.66
N HIS A 107 8.87 -3.16 -1.14
CA HIS A 107 8.82 -1.91 -0.39
C HIS A 107 7.90 -0.86 -1.00
N GLU A 108 7.53 -1.03 -2.27
CA GLU A 108 6.65 -0.20 -3.12
C GLU A 108 7.10 1.26 -3.33
N ILE A 109 7.77 1.86 -2.35
CA ILE A 109 8.26 3.24 -2.34
C ILE A 109 9.69 3.26 -1.78
N ILE A 110 10.55 4.03 -2.44
CA ILE A 110 11.87 4.44 -1.92
C ILE A 110 11.88 5.97 -1.89
N ASN A 111 11.95 6.55 -0.68
CA ASN A 111 12.18 7.97 -0.49
C ASN A 111 13.68 8.22 -0.53
N ASP A 112 14.15 8.83 -1.62
CA ASP A 112 15.56 9.05 -1.88
C ASP A 112 15.91 10.53 -1.87
N THR A 113 17.17 10.83 -1.56
CA THR A 113 17.78 12.15 -1.69
C THR A 113 19.08 12.02 -2.48
N ALA A 114 19.13 12.67 -3.63
CA ALA A 114 20.22 12.60 -4.59
C ALA A 114 20.76 13.99 -4.89
N GLY A 115 21.71 14.45 -4.07
CA GLY A 115 22.09 15.86 -4.04
C GLY A 115 20.90 16.70 -3.58
N ASP A 116 20.52 17.71 -4.38
CA ASP A 116 19.38 18.60 -4.07
C ASP A 116 18.02 18.04 -4.54
N LEU A 117 17.99 16.84 -5.14
CA LEU A 117 16.76 16.21 -5.61
C LEU A 117 16.21 15.26 -4.56
N VAL A 118 15.05 15.62 -4.00
CA VAL A 118 14.23 14.74 -3.15
C VAL A 118 13.26 13.96 -4.03
N LEU A 119 13.41 12.64 -4.07
CA LEU A 119 12.68 11.76 -4.97
C LEU A 119 11.86 10.74 -4.20
N ALA A 120 10.70 10.38 -4.73
CA ALA A 120 9.98 9.16 -4.37
C ALA A 120 9.95 8.25 -5.60
N VAL A 121 10.70 7.14 -5.53
CA VAL A 121 10.70 6.10 -6.57
C VAL A 121 9.66 5.07 -6.18
N THR A 122 8.64 4.91 -7.01
CA THR A 122 7.47 4.08 -6.69
C THR A 122 7.26 3.01 -7.73
N TYR A 123 6.73 1.86 -7.31
CA TYR A 123 6.38 0.77 -8.20
C TYR A 123 5.19 0.00 -7.64
N CYS A 124 4.09 -0.02 -8.39
CA CYS A 124 2.93 -0.87 -8.09
C CYS A 124 3.17 -2.29 -8.64
N PRO A 125 3.34 -3.33 -7.80
CA PRO A 125 3.62 -4.68 -8.28
C PRO A 125 2.45 -5.30 -9.04
N MET A 126 1.22 -4.96 -8.64
CA MET A 126 -0.01 -5.45 -9.30
C MET A 126 -0.28 -4.76 -10.64
N CYS A 127 0.25 -3.56 -10.83
CA CYS A 127 0.09 -2.75 -12.04
C CYS A 127 1.28 -2.85 -12.99
N ASN A 128 2.39 -3.45 -12.54
CA ASN A 128 3.68 -3.42 -13.22
C ASN A 128 4.07 -2.01 -13.70
N SER A 129 3.86 -1.00 -12.85
CA SER A 129 3.94 0.41 -13.23
C SER A 129 4.89 1.19 -12.31
N PRO A 130 6.04 1.65 -12.84
CA PRO A 130 6.96 2.50 -12.11
C PRO A 130 6.67 3.98 -12.34
N ILE A 131 6.67 4.80 -11.28
CA ILE A 131 6.61 6.26 -11.39
C ILE A 131 7.61 6.89 -10.41
N VAL A 132 8.27 7.97 -10.83
CA VAL A 132 9.21 8.72 -9.99
C VAL A 132 8.71 10.14 -9.84
N TYR A 133 8.52 10.57 -8.60
CA TYR A 133 8.08 11.91 -8.25
C TYR A 133 9.21 12.70 -7.62
N ARG A 134 9.20 14.03 -7.81
CA ARG A 134 9.81 14.94 -6.85
C ARG A 134 8.85 15.02 -5.66
N ARG A 135 9.33 14.70 -4.46
CA ARG A 135 8.52 14.70 -3.23
C ARG A 135 8.53 16.04 -2.51
N GLU A 136 8.54 17.12 -3.27
CA GLU A 136 8.47 18.50 -2.75
C GLU A 136 7.17 19.12 -3.26
N VAL A 137 6.31 19.52 -2.33
CA VAL A 137 5.01 20.16 -2.61
C VAL A 137 4.93 21.40 -1.75
N ASP A 138 4.65 22.56 -2.37
CA ASP A 138 4.58 23.86 -1.69
C ASP A 138 5.79 24.18 -0.80
N GLY A 139 6.99 23.75 -1.23
CA GLY A 139 8.25 23.95 -0.51
C GLY A 139 8.46 23.01 0.70
N GLN A 140 7.54 22.09 0.95
CA GLN A 140 7.65 21.04 1.97
C GLN A 140 8.17 19.75 1.33
N VAL A 141 9.19 19.16 1.94
CA VAL A 141 9.68 17.84 1.55
C VAL A 141 8.83 16.80 2.25
N LEU A 142 8.09 16.02 1.47
CA LEU A 142 7.21 14.97 1.97
C LEU A 142 7.99 13.65 2.12
N ARG A 143 7.71 12.89 3.18
CA ARG A 143 7.92 11.44 3.20
C ARG A 143 6.66 10.78 2.67
N LEU A 144 6.79 9.97 1.63
CA LEU A 144 5.66 9.18 1.11
C LEU A 144 5.70 7.77 1.68
N GLY A 145 4.57 7.31 2.20
CA GLY A 145 4.38 5.95 2.69
C GLY A 145 3.24 5.23 1.98
N VAL A 146 3.01 3.96 2.33
CA VAL A 146 1.97 3.11 1.76
C VAL A 146 0.76 3.11 2.68
N THR A 147 -0.43 3.39 2.15
CA THR A 147 -1.66 3.42 2.98
C THR A 147 -2.19 2.02 3.32
N GLY A 148 -1.87 1.02 2.50
CA GLY A 148 -2.56 -0.28 2.50
C GLY A 148 -3.93 -0.25 1.82
N ASN A 149 -4.22 0.81 1.06
CA ASN A 149 -5.45 0.98 0.29
C ASN A 149 -5.15 1.11 -1.21
N LEU A 150 -6.16 0.79 -2.01
CA LEU A 150 -6.08 0.76 -3.46
C LEU A 150 -7.18 1.60 -4.11
N LEU A 151 -6.86 2.18 -5.26
CA LEU A 151 -7.83 2.70 -6.24
C LEU A 151 -7.56 2.02 -7.58
N GLY A 152 -8.52 1.19 -8.05
CA GLY A 152 -8.39 0.50 -9.34
C GLY A 152 -7.16 -0.40 -9.43
N SER A 153 -6.86 -1.15 -8.37
CA SER A 153 -5.67 -2.01 -8.22
C SER A 153 -4.32 -1.28 -8.17
N ASN A 154 -4.31 0.05 -8.16
CA ASN A 154 -3.12 0.85 -7.88
C ASN A 154 -3.11 1.28 -6.42
N PHE A 155 -1.98 1.16 -5.74
CA PHE A 155 -1.89 1.53 -4.33
C PHE A 155 -1.94 3.04 -4.13
N LEU A 156 -2.48 3.46 -2.98
CA LEU A 156 -2.51 4.84 -2.54
C LEU A 156 -1.32 5.10 -1.60
N MET A 157 -0.59 6.16 -1.88
CA MET A 157 0.46 6.70 -1.03
C MET A 157 -0.16 7.64 0.02
N TRP A 158 0.54 7.87 1.12
CA TRP A 158 0.23 8.95 2.06
C TRP A 158 1.46 9.82 2.32
N ASP A 159 1.28 11.09 2.64
CA ASP A 159 2.37 11.99 3.04
C ASP A 159 2.42 12.26 4.55
N ASP A 160 3.61 12.49 5.09
CA ASP A 160 3.82 12.68 6.53
C ASP A 160 3.45 14.06 7.09
N GLN A 161 3.12 15.03 6.24
CA GLN A 161 2.81 16.40 6.68
C GLN A 161 1.32 16.56 6.98
N THR A 162 0.45 16.07 6.10
CA THR A 162 -1.01 16.21 6.19
C THR A 162 -1.75 14.88 6.21
N GLU A 163 -1.03 13.78 6.01
CA GLU A 163 -1.62 12.46 5.81
C GLU A 163 -2.58 12.43 4.61
N SER A 164 -2.40 13.31 3.63
CA SER A 164 -3.20 13.28 2.40
C SER A 164 -2.87 12.03 1.60
N TRP A 165 -3.87 11.52 0.86
CA TRP A 165 -3.71 10.29 0.08
C TRP A 165 -3.56 10.62 -1.40
N TRP A 166 -2.61 9.95 -2.02
CA TRP A 166 -2.13 10.23 -3.38
C TRP A 166 -2.17 8.93 -4.19
N GLN A 167 -2.71 8.96 -5.41
CA GLN A 167 -2.71 7.75 -6.22
C GLN A 167 -1.33 7.56 -6.83
N GLN A 168 -0.67 6.41 -6.62
CA GLN A 168 0.70 6.19 -7.08
C GLN A 168 0.86 6.46 -8.58
N PHE A 169 -0.15 6.16 -9.39
CA PHE A 169 -0.06 6.32 -10.85
C PHE A 169 -0.11 7.79 -11.32
N THR A 170 -0.80 8.67 -10.62
CA THR A 170 -1.06 10.05 -11.07
C THR A 170 -0.42 11.14 -10.22
N GLY A 171 -0.06 10.83 -8.97
CA GLY A 171 0.20 11.83 -7.94
C GLY A 171 -1.12 12.23 -7.34
#